data_AF-A0A321L3D9-F1
#
_entry.id   AF-A0A321L3D9-F1
#
_cell.length_a   1.000
_cell.length_b   1.000
_cell.length_c   1.000
_cell.angle_alpha   90.00
_cell.angle_beta   90.00
_cell.angle_gamma   90.00
#
_symmetry.space_group_name_H-M   'P 1'
#
loop_
_entity.id
_entity.type
_entity.pdbx_description
1 polymer ?
#
loop_
_entity_poly.entity_id
_entity_poly.type
_entity_poly.pdbx_seq_one_letter_code
_entity_poly.pdbx_strand_id
1 'polypeptide(L)'
;MSGKPIIVFDTSGLNRLAKDADSQPLVAGLRAGYRVCLTAMSVDELLATPKVEDRTKFFDYCRRISPDGIICLASAGLIIQKMVATFSRNPDAFDWMHVTICLKAYEDAIARYEEIVTDEKLSEEQRNFAKKVKKTFEGWFRNLKPGIRAIYEKAGSRPHPYAEVLKLSQEDGGIFWGFAKELYRTAQEWNASFDSLDGPDPDRRESERIPVPDDDTVKSFVSACPSFRCVVLAFILVWYDRSVRGDGAKPRFEAGNIDHYMSAYLPYFPQFITDDPNQQSSLQEIATVCGLNTQVRLYDDFYTGFMVMGKSA
;
A
#
# COMPACT_ATOMS: atom_id res chain seq x y z
N MET A 1 26.13 -8.45 13.32
CA MET A 1 26.50 -7.53 12.21
C MET A 1 25.21 -6.87 11.74
N SER A 2 24.99 -5.59 12.03
CA SER A 2 23.78 -4.90 11.57
C SER A 2 23.83 -4.77 10.04
N GLY A 3 22.91 -5.42 9.32
CA GLY A 3 22.80 -5.28 7.87
C GLY A 3 22.49 -3.83 7.46
N LYS A 4 22.71 -3.51 6.18
CA LYS A 4 22.32 -2.20 5.62
C LYS A 4 20.84 -1.93 5.94
N PRO A 5 20.47 -0.71 6.39
CA PRO A 5 19.07 -0.33 6.59
C PRO A 5 18.28 -0.53 5.30
N ILE A 6 17.02 -0.93 5.46
CA ILE A 6 16.12 -1.18 4.33
C ILE A 6 15.36 0.12 4.03
N ILE A 7 15.23 0.43 2.74
CA ILE A 7 14.43 1.56 2.26
C ILE A 7 13.49 1.07 1.17
N VAL A 8 12.26 1.58 1.16
CA VAL A 8 11.29 1.36 0.09
C VAL A 8 10.93 2.70 -0.52
N PHE A 9 10.79 2.71 -1.84
CA PHE A 9 10.26 3.83 -2.59
C PHE A 9 8.92 3.40 -3.19
N ASP A 10 7.94 4.28 -3.18
CA ASP A 10 6.79 4.14 -4.06
C ASP A 10 7.18 4.50 -5.52
N THR A 11 6.21 4.44 -6.43
CA THR A 11 6.45 4.74 -7.84
C THR A 11 6.85 6.19 -8.06
N SER A 12 6.24 7.13 -7.32
CA SER A 12 6.54 8.56 -7.47
C SER A 12 7.97 8.88 -7.03
N GLY A 13 8.41 8.34 -5.89
CA GLY A 13 9.77 8.44 -5.39
C GLY A 13 10.79 7.79 -6.32
N LEU A 14 10.48 6.61 -6.89
CA LEU A 14 11.34 5.96 -7.90
C LEU A 14 11.47 6.79 -9.17
N ASN A 15 10.36 7.34 -9.67
CA ASN A 15 10.33 8.20 -10.85
C ASN A 15 11.13 9.50 -10.62
N ARG A 16 10.99 10.10 -9.44
CA ARG A 16 11.73 11.29 -9.05
C ARG A 16 13.22 11.00 -8.98
N LEU A 17 13.59 9.91 -8.31
CA LEU A 17 14.97 9.42 -8.20
C LEU A 17 15.62 9.19 -9.57
N ALA A 18 14.89 8.60 -10.53
CA ALA A 18 15.40 8.33 -11.88
C ALA A 18 15.58 9.59 -12.74
N LYS A 19 14.81 10.65 -12.47
CA LYS A 19 14.86 11.93 -13.20
C LYS A 19 15.77 12.97 -12.55
N ASP A 20 16.30 12.66 -11.37
CA ASP A 20 17.15 13.59 -10.62
C ASP A 20 18.48 13.83 -11.35
N ALA A 21 18.93 15.10 -11.37
CA ALA A 21 20.18 15.50 -12.00
C ALA A 21 21.39 14.82 -11.32
N ASP A 22 21.29 14.55 -10.02
CA ASP A 22 22.29 13.88 -9.20
C ASP A 22 21.97 12.38 -9.00
N SER A 23 21.10 11.79 -9.83
CA SER A 23 20.71 10.38 -9.75
C SER A 23 21.92 9.44 -9.65
N GLN A 24 22.99 9.68 -10.41
CA GLN A 24 24.19 8.83 -10.40
C GLN A 24 24.87 8.75 -9.01
N PRO A 25 25.29 9.87 -8.38
CA PRO A 25 25.74 9.89 -6.99
C PRO A 25 24.75 9.24 -6.00
N LEU A 26 23.46 9.51 -6.15
CA LEU A 26 22.42 8.97 -5.25
C LEU A 26 22.33 7.45 -5.35
N VAL A 27 22.32 6.89 -6.56
CA VAL A 27 22.36 5.44 -6.78
C VAL A 27 23.59 4.83 -6.13
N ALA A 28 24.76 5.45 -6.30
CA ALA A 28 26.00 4.95 -5.72
C ALA A 28 25.92 4.89 -4.19
N GLY A 29 25.46 5.95 -3.54
CA GLY A 29 25.33 5.94 -2.07
C GLY A 29 24.16 5.08 -1.57
N LEU A 30 23.05 4.95 -2.33
CA LEU A 30 21.97 4.00 -2.02
C LEU A 30 22.51 2.56 -2.00
N ARG A 31 23.30 2.19 -3.02
CA ARG A 31 23.95 0.87 -3.08
C ARG A 31 24.91 0.64 -1.92
N ALA A 32 25.64 1.67 -1.51
CA ALA A 32 26.60 1.56 -0.41
C ALA A 32 25.91 1.47 0.96
N GLY A 33 24.89 2.32 1.19
CA GLY A 33 24.30 2.54 2.52
C GLY A 33 23.01 1.79 2.79
N TYR A 34 22.29 1.33 1.76
CA TYR A 34 20.94 0.80 1.91
C TYR A 34 20.73 -0.53 1.19
N ARG A 35 19.70 -1.24 1.63
CA ARG A 35 19.06 -2.31 0.87
C ARG A 35 17.75 -1.75 0.32
N VAL A 36 17.69 -1.55 -0.98
CA VAL A 36 16.51 -0.99 -1.64
C VAL A 36 15.52 -2.11 -1.96
N CYS A 37 14.29 -1.96 -1.47
CA CYS A 37 13.18 -2.84 -1.78
C CYS A 37 12.25 -2.16 -2.80
N LEU A 38 11.74 -2.96 -3.74
CA LEU A 38 10.69 -2.57 -4.68
C LEU A 38 9.36 -3.17 -4.24
N THR A 39 8.25 -2.52 -4.59
CA THR A 39 6.91 -3.10 -4.41
C THR A 39 6.39 -3.62 -5.75
N ALA A 40 5.65 -4.73 -5.74
CA ALA A 40 4.97 -5.22 -6.94
C ALA A 40 4.07 -4.15 -7.54
N MET A 41 3.41 -3.34 -6.70
CA MET A 41 2.56 -2.24 -7.14
C MET A 41 3.34 -1.20 -7.96
N SER A 42 4.56 -0.85 -7.55
CA SER A 42 5.42 0.03 -8.34
C SER A 42 5.87 -0.60 -9.65
N VAL A 43 6.19 -1.89 -9.63
CA VAL A 43 6.57 -2.63 -10.84
C VAL A 43 5.39 -2.70 -11.82
N ASP A 44 4.18 -2.99 -11.33
CA ASP A 44 2.95 -3.09 -12.11
C ASP A 44 2.57 -1.74 -12.74
N GLU A 45 2.64 -0.66 -11.97
CA GLU A 45 2.39 0.70 -12.47
C GLU A 45 3.36 1.06 -13.59
N LEU A 46 4.60 0.61 -13.48
CA LEU A 46 5.64 0.93 -14.46
C LEU A 46 5.52 0.06 -15.70
N LEU A 47 5.17 -1.23 -15.56
CA LEU A 47 4.79 -2.09 -16.69
C LEU A 47 3.57 -1.55 -17.44
N ALA A 48 2.65 -0.86 -16.75
CA ALA A 48 1.50 -0.22 -17.37
C ALA A 48 1.89 1.01 -18.24
N THR A 49 3.14 1.50 -18.17
CA THR A 49 3.61 2.63 -18.97
C THR A 49 3.57 2.29 -20.48
N PRO A 50 2.90 3.10 -21.34
CA PRO A 50 2.74 2.76 -22.76
C PRO A 50 4.03 2.72 -23.57
N LYS A 51 5.03 3.53 -23.22
CA LYS A 51 6.26 3.65 -24.00
C LYS A 51 7.27 2.60 -23.54
N VAL A 52 7.72 1.76 -24.46
CA VAL A 52 8.76 0.74 -24.21
C VAL A 52 10.03 1.40 -23.67
N GLU A 53 10.46 2.53 -24.24
CA GLU A 53 11.71 3.18 -23.86
C GLU A 53 11.70 3.66 -22.41
N ASP A 54 10.54 4.12 -21.93
CA ASP A 54 10.38 4.55 -20.54
C ASP A 54 10.37 3.34 -19.59
N ARG A 55 9.74 2.23 -19.99
CA ARG A 55 9.81 0.95 -19.25
C ARG A 55 11.25 0.43 -19.18
N THR A 56 11.94 0.35 -20.31
CA THR A 56 13.34 -0.11 -20.37
C THR A 56 14.23 0.70 -19.44
N LYS A 57 14.21 2.04 -19.55
CA LYS A 57 15.00 2.93 -18.67
C LYS A 57 14.72 2.68 -17.19
N PHE A 58 13.45 2.44 -16.86
CA PHE A 58 13.06 2.21 -15.48
C PHE A 58 13.59 0.88 -14.94
N PHE A 59 13.42 -0.22 -15.67
CA PHE A 59 13.90 -1.52 -15.23
C PHE A 59 15.44 -1.59 -15.17
N ASP A 60 16.12 -0.94 -16.11
CA ASP A 60 17.56 -0.67 -16.02
C ASP A 60 17.92 0.02 -14.70
N TYR A 61 17.14 1.04 -14.32
CA TYR A 61 17.34 1.77 -13.09
C TYR A 61 17.16 0.90 -11.85
N CYS A 62 16.10 0.08 -11.80
CA CYS A 62 15.86 -0.90 -10.73
C CYS A 62 17.02 -1.88 -10.54
N ARG A 63 17.58 -2.41 -11.63
CA ARG A 63 18.76 -3.28 -11.56
C ARG A 63 19.98 -2.55 -11.00
N ARG A 64 20.14 -1.27 -11.34
CA ARG A 64 21.28 -0.46 -10.90
C ARG A 64 21.23 -0.12 -9.42
N ILE A 65 20.05 0.16 -8.85
CA ILE A 65 19.91 0.46 -7.41
C ILE A 65 20.02 -0.77 -6.51
N SER A 66 19.80 -1.97 -7.06
CA SER A 66 19.85 -3.24 -6.32
C SER A 66 20.82 -4.26 -6.97
N PRO A 67 22.14 -3.97 -7.00
CA PRO A 67 23.14 -4.80 -7.67
C PRO A 67 23.35 -6.16 -6.99
N ASP A 68 23.09 -6.24 -5.68
CA ASP A 68 23.30 -7.44 -4.85
C ASP A 68 22.08 -8.40 -4.92
N GLY A 69 21.12 -8.10 -5.81
CA GLY A 69 19.85 -8.80 -5.94
C GLY A 69 18.66 -7.88 -5.66
N ILE A 70 17.61 -8.04 -6.46
CA ILE A 70 16.35 -7.31 -6.30
C ILE A 70 15.53 -7.99 -5.22
N ILE A 71 14.99 -7.19 -4.30
CA ILE A 71 13.94 -7.63 -3.38
C ILE A 71 12.65 -6.97 -3.83
N CYS A 72 11.69 -7.78 -4.25
CA CYS A 72 10.38 -7.29 -4.65
C CYS A 72 9.31 -7.82 -3.71
N LEU A 73 8.57 -6.91 -3.09
CA LEU A 73 7.48 -7.22 -2.19
C LEU A 73 6.21 -7.48 -2.97
N ALA A 74 5.36 -8.36 -2.45
CA ALA A 74 4.03 -8.62 -2.96
C ALA A 74 3.17 -7.36 -2.93
N SER A 75 2.15 -7.30 -3.78
CA SER A 75 1.17 -6.21 -3.73
C SER A 75 0.47 -6.20 -2.37
N ALA A 76 -0.01 -5.03 -1.94
CA ALA A 76 -0.70 -4.91 -0.65
C ALA A 76 -1.84 -5.92 -0.50
N GLY A 77 -2.65 -6.12 -1.55
CA GLY A 77 -3.71 -7.13 -1.56
C GLY A 77 -3.18 -8.55 -1.32
N LEU A 78 -2.10 -8.94 -1.99
CA LEU A 78 -1.51 -10.27 -1.82
C LEU A 78 -0.82 -10.44 -0.45
N ILE A 79 -0.22 -9.39 0.11
CA ILE A 79 0.27 -9.40 1.49
C ILE A 79 -0.88 -9.72 2.45
N ILE A 80 -1.98 -8.99 2.33
CA ILE A 80 -3.16 -9.17 3.19
C ILE A 80 -3.75 -10.58 3.03
N GLN A 81 -3.83 -11.10 1.81
CA GLN A 81 -4.26 -12.48 1.54
C GLN A 81 -3.38 -13.50 2.25
N LYS A 82 -2.05 -13.39 2.12
CA LYS A 82 -1.10 -14.30 2.78
C LYS A 82 -1.19 -14.23 4.30
N MET A 83 -1.39 -13.04 4.86
CA MET A 83 -1.55 -12.85 6.30
C MET A 83 -2.81 -13.52 6.82
N VAL A 84 -3.94 -13.26 6.17
CA VAL A 84 -5.24 -13.85 6.53
C VAL A 84 -5.20 -15.38 6.38
N ALA A 85 -4.60 -15.90 5.30
CA ALA A 85 -4.45 -17.33 5.10
C ALA A 85 -3.59 -17.99 6.19
N THR A 86 -2.47 -17.38 6.55
CA THR A 86 -1.58 -17.91 7.59
C THR A 86 -2.26 -17.88 8.95
N PHE A 87 -2.89 -16.76 9.32
CA PHE A 87 -3.62 -16.64 10.59
C PHE A 87 -4.78 -17.63 10.68
N SER A 88 -5.58 -17.77 9.62
CA SER A 88 -6.72 -18.70 9.59
C SER A 88 -6.32 -20.16 9.80
N ARG A 89 -5.08 -20.55 9.47
CA ARG A 89 -4.60 -21.93 9.66
C ARG A 89 -4.18 -22.22 11.09
N ASN A 90 -3.55 -21.26 11.77
CA ASN A 90 -3.10 -21.41 13.14
C ASN A 90 -2.96 -20.03 13.82
N PRO A 91 -4.05 -19.49 14.40
CA PRO A 91 -4.04 -18.18 15.05
C PRO A 91 -3.00 -18.08 16.18
N ASP A 92 -2.84 -19.14 16.97
CA ASP A 92 -1.96 -19.17 18.14
C ASP A 92 -0.47 -19.14 17.78
N ALA A 93 -0.10 -19.66 16.61
CA ALA A 93 1.26 -19.64 16.10
C ALA A 93 1.49 -18.55 15.04
N PHE A 94 0.52 -17.67 14.80
CA PHE A 94 0.64 -16.64 13.78
C PHE A 94 1.70 -15.61 14.18
N ASP A 95 2.69 -15.45 13.32
CA ASP A 95 3.63 -14.34 13.39
C ASP A 95 3.75 -13.70 12.01
N TRP A 96 3.29 -12.46 11.90
CA TRP A 96 3.31 -11.69 10.66
C TRP A 96 4.73 -11.49 10.13
N MET A 97 5.76 -11.46 10.98
CA MET A 97 7.15 -11.32 10.55
C MET A 97 7.68 -12.53 9.79
N HIS A 98 7.06 -13.70 9.99
CA HIS A 98 7.46 -14.96 9.36
C HIS A 98 6.65 -15.28 8.08
N VAL A 99 5.68 -14.44 7.71
CA VAL A 99 4.93 -14.61 6.47
C VAL A 99 5.74 -14.07 5.28
N THR A 100 6.08 -14.93 4.32
CA THR A 100 6.86 -14.54 3.14
C THR A 100 6.08 -13.58 2.24
N ILE A 101 6.46 -12.31 2.29
CA ILE A 101 5.89 -11.25 1.44
C ILE A 101 6.73 -10.94 0.20
N CYS A 102 7.92 -11.52 0.02
CA CYS A 102 8.69 -11.34 -1.22
C CYS A 102 8.10 -12.18 -2.38
N LEU A 103 8.20 -11.67 -3.59
CA LEU A 103 7.76 -12.33 -4.83
C LEU A 103 8.95 -12.64 -5.72
N LYS A 104 9.43 -13.88 -5.64
CA LYS A 104 10.58 -14.32 -6.43
C LYS A 104 10.35 -14.17 -7.94
N ALA A 105 9.12 -14.42 -8.40
CA ALA A 105 8.75 -14.24 -9.80
C ALA A 105 8.95 -12.79 -10.29
N TYR A 106 8.63 -11.79 -9.45
CA TYR A 106 8.88 -10.38 -9.79
C TYR A 106 10.38 -10.06 -9.79
N GLU A 107 11.12 -10.55 -8.80
CA GLU A 107 12.59 -10.37 -8.75
C GLU A 107 13.26 -10.94 -10.01
N ASP A 108 12.87 -12.14 -10.42
CA ASP A 108 13.40 -12.82 -11.60
C ASP A 108 12.96 -12.16 -12.91
N ALA A 109 11.76 -11.57 -12.94
CA ALA A 109 11.24 -10.80 -14.07
C ALA A 109 11.99 -9.47 -14.22
N ILE A 110 12.23 -8.74 -13.13
CA ILE A 110 13.02 -7.50 -13.14
C ILE A 110 14.48 -7.79 -13.51
N ALA A 111 15.03 -8.93 -13.08
CA ALA A 111 16.39 -9.33 -13.44
C ALA A 111 16.56 -9.67 -14.94
N ARG A 112 15.47 -10.09 -15.61
CA ARG A 112 15.42 -10.50 -17.03
C ARG A 112 14.39 -9.67 -17.80
N TYR A 113 14.34 -8.37 -17.50
CA TYR A 113 13.23 -7.51 -17.91
C TYR A 113 13.13 -7.28 -19.41
N GLU A 114 14.19 -7.61 -20.17
CA GLU A 114 14.29 -7.37 -21.60
C GLU A 114 13.11 -7.98 -22.37
N GLU A 115 12.58 -9.12 -21.91
CA GLU A 115 11.42 -9.80 -22.51
C GLU A 115 10.09 -9.14 -22.10
N ILE A 116 9.93 -8.73 -20.84
CA ILE A 116 8.67 -8.20 -20.32
C ILE A 116 8.41 -6.73 -20.70
N VAL A 117 9.47 -5.93 -20.91
CA VAL A 117 9.30 -4.50 -21.26
C VAL A 117 8.83 -4.29 -22.69
N THR A 118 9.01 -5.29 -23.56
CA THR A 118 8.48 -5.27 -24.93
C THR A 118 7.10 -5.92 -25.06
N ASP A 119 6.57 -6.52 -23.98
CA ASP A 119 5.26 -7.14 -23.99
C ASP A 119 4.16 -6.06 -23.90
N GLU A 120 3.65 -5.66 -25.07
CA GLU A 120 2.56 -4.69 -25.19
C GLU A 120 1.24 -5.23 -24.63
N LYS A 121 1.00 -6.54 -24.77
CA LYS A 121 -0.22 -7.17 -24.28
C LYS A 121 -0.25 -7.12 -22.75
N LEU A 122 0.83 -7.54 -22.10
CA LEU A 122 0.97 -7.43 -20.65
C LEU A 122 0.82 -5.98 -20.17
N SER A 123 1.43 -5.02 -20.87
CA SER A 123 1.30 -3.60 -20.55
C SER A 123 -0.13 -3.11 -20.62
N GLU A 124 -0.87 -3.52 -21.66
CA GLU A 124 -2.28 -3.19 -21.81
C GLU A 124 -3.14 -3.82 -20.73
N GLU A 125 -2.91 -5.09 -20.39
CA GLU A 125 -3.58 -5.80 -19.30
C GLU A 125 -3.36 -5.07 -17.98
N GLN A 126 -2.13 -4.67 -17.65
CA GLN A 126 -1.83 -3.92 -16.42
C GLN A 126 -2.53 -2.55 -16.39
N ARG A 127 -2.56 -1.81 -17.51
CA ARG A 127 -3.32 -0.55 -17.61
C ARG A 127 -4.80 -0.76 -17.37
N ASN A 128 -5.38 -1.78 -17.99
CA ASN A 128 -6.81 -2.08 -17.89
C ASN A 128 -7.17 -2.52 -16.48
N PHE A 129 -6.32 -3.33 -15.85
CA PHE A 129 -6.45 -3.71 -14.45
C PHE A 129 -6.39 -2.49 -13.52
N ALA A 130 -5.37 -1.64 -13.65
CA ALA A 130 -5.23 -0.42 -12.84
C ALA A 130 -6.45 0.52 -12.99
N LYS A 131 -6.96 0.71 -14.22
CA LYS A 131 -8.20 1.46 -14.47
C LYS A 131 -9.42 0.83 -13.80
N LYS A 132 -9.58 -0.50 -13.89
CA LYS A 132 -10.69 -1.24 -13.28
C LYS A 132 -10.66 -1.08 -11.75
N VAL A 133 -9.51 -1.32 -11.13
CA VAL A 133 -9.32 -1.19 -9.67
C VAL A 133 -9.63 0.24 -9.21
N LYS A 134 -9.09 1.25 -9.91
CA LYS A 134 -9.37 2.66 -9.60
C LYS A 134 -10.87 2.98 -9.68
N LYS A 135 -11.54 2.56 -10.76
CA LYS A 135 -12.97 2.83 -10.98
C LYS A 135 -13.86 2.17 -9.92
N THR A 136 -13.59 0.90 -9.59
CA THR A 136 -14.36 0.16 -8.57
C THR A 136 -14.26 0.85 -7.22
N PHE A 137 -13.04 1.21 -6.80
CA PHE A 137 -12.81 1.89 -5.53
C PHE A 137 -13.48 3.26 -5.47
N GLU A 138 -13.32 4.10 -6.50
CA GLU A 138 -13.98 5.41 -6.55
C GLU A 138 -15.51 5.29 -6.51
N GLY A 139 -16.06 4.25 -7.15
CA GLY A 139 -17.48 3.95 -7.14
C GLY A 139 -18.02 3.71 -5.72
N TRP A 140 -17.30 2.96 -4.89
CA TRP A 140 -17.71 2.68 -3.51
C TRP A 140 -17.90 3.97 -2.69
N PHE A 141 -16.90 4.84 -2.68
CA PHE A 141 -16.98 6.09 -1.90
C PHE A 141 -17.97 7.09 -2.49
N ARG A 142 -18.08 7.16 -3.82
CA ARG A 142 -19.07 8.02 -4.48
C ARG A 142 -20.50 7.65 -4.09
N ASN A 143 -20.78 6.36 -3.97
CA ASN A 143 -22.11 5.86 -3.62
C ASN A 143 -22.42 6.00 -2.12
N LEU A 144 -21.41 5.91 -1.25
CA LEU A 144 -21.58 6.05 0.21
C LEU A 144 -21.76 7.52 0.64
N LYS A 145 -21.11 8.46 -0.05
CA LYS A 145 -21.04 9.87 0.35
C LYS A 145 -22.41 10.53 0.59
N PRO A 146 -23.44 10.38 -0.27
CA PRO A 146 -24.74 11.01 -0.05
C PRO A 146 -25.43 10.54 1.24
N GLY A 147 -25.37 9.23 1.54
CA GLY A 147 -25.98 8.67 2.75
C GLY A 147 -25.30 9.18 4.02
N ILE A 148 -23.97 9.23 4.02
CA ILE A 148 -23.18 9.74 5.16
C ILE A 148 -23.46 11.24 5.37
N ARG A 149 -23.53 12.01 4.28
CA ARG A 149 -23.85 13.43 4.34
C ARG A 149 -25.23 13.67 4.97
N ALA A 150 -26.24 12.90 4.57
CA ALA A 150 -27.59 13.00 5.12
C ALA A 150 -27.63 12.67 6.62
N ILE A 151 -26.85 11.68 7.08
CA ILE A 151 -26.73 11.34 8.50
C ILE A 151 -26.24 12.55 9.30
N TYR A 152 -25.16 13.19 8.85
CA TYR A 152 -24.59 14.32 9.57
C TYR A 152 -25.39 15.62 9.46
N GLU A 153 -26.05 15.84 8.32
CA GLU A 153 -27.00 16.95 8.17
C GLU A 153 -28.17 16.80 9.16
N LYS A 154 -28.68 15.58 9.34
CA LYS A 154 -29.72 15.29 10.33
C LYS A 154 -29.22 15.42 11.77
N ALA A 155 -27.99 15.00 12.06
CA ALA A 155 -27.40 15.06 13.39
C ALA A 155 -27.04 16.49 13.83
N GLY A 156 -26.99 17.46 12.90
CA GLY A 156 -26.65 18.87 13.18
C GLY A 156 -25.17 19.10 13.56
N SER A 157 -24.36 18.05 13.61
CA SER A 157 -22.94 18.10 13.92
C SER A 157 -22.17 17.01 13.16
N ARG A 158 -20.89 17.26 12.91
CA ARG A 158 -19.94 16.34 12.26
C ARG A 158 -18.75 16.12 13.18
N PRO A 159 -18.28 14.87 13.35
CA PRO A 159 -17.10 14.60 14.16
C PRO A 159 -15.84 15.21 13.50
N HIS A 160 -15.03 15.87 14.30
CA HIS A 160 -13.80 16.55 13.88
C HIS A 160 -12.92 16.80 15.11
N PRO A 161 -11.64 16.35 15.16
CA PRO A 161 -10.71 15.96 14.07
C PRO A 161 -10.68 14.46 13.72
N TYR A 162 -9.82 14.07 12.75
CA TYR A 162 -9.62 12.66 12.37
C TYR A 162 -9.44 11.73 13.57
N ALA A 163 -8.68 12.14 14.59
CA ALA A 163 -8.50 11.37 15.82
C ALA A 163 -9.82 11.05 16.55
N GLU A 164 -10.78 11.98 16.56
CA GLU A 164 -12.11 11.75 17.13
C GLU A 164 -12.89 10.76 16.27
N VAL A 165 -12.86 10.94 14.95
CA VAL A 165 -13.52 10.05 13.98
C VAL A 165 -12.98 8.62 14.10
N LEU A 166 -11.66 8.48 14.22
CA LEU A 166 -11.00 7.21 14.41
C LEU A 166 -11.44 6.56 15.72
N LYS A 167 -11.46 7.30 16.83
CA LYS A 167 -11.89 6.79 18.13
C LYS A 167 -13.32 6.24 18.05
N LEU A 168 -14.26 7.02 17.51
CA LEU A 168 -15.65 6.60 17.29
C LEU A 168 -15.74 5.39 16.34
N SER A 169 -14.88 5.35 15.32
CA SER A 169 -14.88 4.25 14.36
C SER A 169 -14.49 2.91 14.98
N GLN A 170 -13.75 2.94 16.10
CA GLN A 170 -13.21 1.76 16.81
C GLN A 170 -14.09 1.30 17.99
N GLU A 171 -15.16 2.01 18.32
CA GLU A 171 -16.16 1.54 19.29
C GLU A 171 -16.82 0.23 18.81
N ASP A 172 -17.48 -0.51 19.71
CA ASP A 172 -18.17 -1.74 19.34
C ASP A 172 -19.27 -1.46 18.31
N GLY A 173 -19.23 -2.18 17.17
CA GLY A 173 -20.10 -1.91 16.02
C GLY A 173 -19.68 -0.73 15.14
N GLY A 174 -18.55 -0.07 15.46
CA GLY A 174 -18.01 1.02 14.67
C GLY A 174 -17.48 0.59 13.29
N ILE A 175 -17.39 1.55 12.37
CA ILE A 175 -17.06 1.30 10.95
C ILE A 175 -15.65 0.73 10.73
N PHE A 176 -14.72 0.92 11.68
CA PHE A 176 -13.40 0.28 11.65
C PHE A 176 -13.55 -1.25 11.59
N TRP A 177 -14.39 -1.80 12.45
CA TRP A 177 -14.62 -3.25 12.52
C TRP A 177 -15.38 -3.76 11.30
N GLY A 178 -16.28 -2.93 10.73
CA GLY A 178 -16.92 -3.21 9.45
C GLY A 178 -15.91 -3.36 8.30
N PHE A 179 -14.99 -2.38 8.14
CA PHE A 179 -13.93 -2.47 7.13
C PHE A 179 -12.97 -3.64 7.41
N ALA A 180 -12.62 -3.90 8.66
CA ALA A 180 -11.77 -5.02 9.02
C ALA A 180 -12.41 -6.37 8.65
N LYS A 181 -13.68 -6.59 8.99
CA LYS A 181 -14.44 -7.79 8.61
C LYS A 181 -14.48 -8.00 7.10
N GLU A 182 -14.83 -6.95 6.36
CA GLU A 182 -14.93 -7.03 4.91
C GLU A 182 -13.58 -7.25 4.23
N LEU A 183 -12.52 -6.61 4.70
CA LEU A 183 -11.17 -6.82 4.18
C LEU A 183 -10.69 -8.26 4.45
N TYR A 184 -10.92 -8.77 5.67
CA TYR A 184 -10.57 -10.13 6.05
C TYR A 184 -11.30 -11.16 5.18
N ARG A 185 -12.61 -11.02 5.06
CA ARG A 185 -13.47 -11.90 4.25
C ARG A 185 -13.08 -11.87 2.79
N THR A 186 -12.87 -10.68 2.22
CA THR A 186 -12.38 -10.51 0.85
C THR A 186 -11.05 -11.24 0.67
N ALA A 187 -10.10 -11.08 1.60
CA ALA A 187 -8.82 -11.78 1.53
C ALA A 187 -8.97 -13.31 1.54
N GLN A 188 -9.94 -13.86 2.28
CA GLN A 188 -10.27 -15.28 2.22
C GLN A 188 -10.87 -15.70 0.88
N GLU A 189 -11.78 -14.89 0.31
CA GLU A 189 -12.42 -15.16 -0.97
C GLU A 189 -11.37 -15.25 -2.09
N TRP A 190 -10.41 -14.32 -2.12
CA TRP A 190 -9.31 -14.35 -3.07
C TRP A 190 -8.41 -15.58 -2.91
N ASN A 191 -8.12 -16.01 -1.68
CA ASN A 191 -7.35 -17.23 -1.43
C ASN A 191 -8.07 -18.49 -1.93
N ALA A 192 -9.40 -18.55 -1.79
CA ALA A 192 -10.19 -19.66 -2.29
C ALA A 192 -10.31 -19.67 -3.83
N SER A 193 -10.09 -18.52 -4.47
CA SER A 193 -10.16 -18.32 -5.92
C SER A 193 -8.79 -18.40 -6.63
N PHE A 194 -7.76 -18.98 -6.01
CA PHE A 194 -6.38 -18.98 -6.56
C PHE A 194 -6.26 -19.58 -7.98
N ASP A 195 -7.24 -20.36 -8.44
CA ASP A 195 -7.30 -20.89 -9.81
C ASP A 195 -7.80 -19.88 -10.87
N SER A 196 -8.30 -18.70 -10.47
CA SER A 196 -8.78 -17.66 -11.40
C SER A 196 -8.06 -16.32 -11.18
N LEU A 197 -7.36 -15.83 -12.21
CA LEU A 197 -6.71 -14.51 -12.24
C LEU A 197 -7.70 -13.32 -12.12
N ASP A 198 -9.00 -13.59 -12.22
CA ASP A 198 -10.05 -12.58 -12.26
C ASP A 198 -10.47 -12.04 -10.88
N GLY A 199 -9.96 -12.61 -9.79
CA GLY A 199 -10.37 -12.29 -8.42
C GLY A 199 -11.74 -12.89 -8.08
N PRO A 200 -12.34 -12.54 -6.92
CA PRO A 200 -13.68 -12.99 -6.57
C PRO A 200 -14.69 -12.41 -7.56
N ASP A 201 -15.56 -13.30 -8.06
CA ASP A 201 -16.65 -12.94 -8.97
C ASP A 201 -17.57 -11.90 -8.30
N PRO A 202 -17.67 -10.67 -8.82
CA PRO A 202 -18.52 -9.64 -8.23
C PRO A 202 -20.02 -9.98 -8.30
N ASP A 203 -20.41 -10.91 -9.18
CA ASP A 203 -21.79 -11.38 -9.34
C ASP A 203 -22.08 -12.65 -8.53
N ARG A 204 -21.11 -13.13 -7.73
CA ARG A 204 -21.29 -14.27 -6.83
C ARG A 204 -22.43 -14.00 -5.86
N ARG A 205 -23.38 -14.93 -5.76
CA ARG A 205 -24.53 -14.79 -4.86
C ARG A 205 -24.05 -14.74 -3.42
N GLU A 206 -24.70 -13.93 -2.57
CA GLU A 206 -24.34 -13.80 -1.15
C GLU A 206 -24.27 -15.16 -0.43
N SER A 207 -25.16 -16.09 -0.77
CA SER A 207 -25.17 -17.46 -0.24
C SER A 207 -23.97 -18.32 -0.62
N GLU A 208 -23.19 -17.90 -1.62
CA GLU A 208 -21.99 -18.59 -2.11
C GLU A 208 -20.70 -17.93 -1.59
N ARG A 209 -20.83 -16.83 -0.82
CA ARG A 209 -19.70 -16.10 -0.27
C ARG A 209 -19.18 -16.77 0.99
N ILE A 210 -17.89 -16.54 1.28
CA ILE A 210 -17.31 -16.99 2.53
C ILE A 210 -18.01 -16.23 3.68
N PRO A 211 -18.44 -16.92 4.75
CA PRO A 211 -19.08 -16.28 5.89
C PRO A 211 -18.22 -15.15 6.45
N VAL A 212 -18.87 -14.07 6.88
CA VAL A 212 -18.21 -12.97 7.57
C VAL A 212 -17.60 -13.50 8.87
N PRO A 213 -16.32 -13.23 9.16
CA PRO A 213 -15.71 -13.64 10.42
C PRO A 213 -16.38 -12.94 11.61
N ASP A 214 -16.43 -13.62 12.75
CA ASP A 214 -16.92 -13.02 14.00
C ASP A 214 -16.00 -11.90 14.50
N ASP A 215 -16.53 -11.08 15.43
CA ASP A 215 -15.81 -9.93 15.98
C ASP A 215 -14.51 -10.32 16.69
N ASP A 216 -14.51 -11.42 17.44
CA ASP A 216 -13.36 -11.84 18.25
C ASP A 216 -12.19 -12.28 17.36
N THR A 217 -12.49 -13.01 16.28
CA THR A 217 -11.52 -13.41 15.27
C THR A 217 -10.88 -12.19 14.61
N VAL A 218 -11.68 -11.22 14.16
CA VAL A 218 -11.17 -10.02 13.49
C VAL A 218 -10.39 -9.14 14.45
N LYS A 219 -10.88 -8.93 15.68
CA LYS A 219 -10.18 -8.16 16.72
C LYS A 219 -8.82 -8.79 17.03
N SER A 220 -8.78 -10.11 17.18
CA SER A 220 -7.54 -10.86 17.42
C SER A 220 -6.55 -10.68 16.26
N PHE A 221 -7.01 -10.81 15.02
CA PHE A 221 -6.14 -10.67 13.86
C PHE A 221 -5.63 -9.24 13.64
N VAL A 222 -6.50 -8.22 13.80
CA VAL A 222 -6.10 -6.81 13.73
C VAL A 222 -5.02 -6.49 14.77
N SER A 223 -5.13 -7.07 15.97
CA SER A 223 -4.13 -6.91 17.02
C SER A 223 -2.81 -7.61 16.67
N ALA A 224 -2.87 -8.79 16.06
CA ALA A 224 -1.70 -9.61 15.74
C ALA A 224 -0.99 -9.20 14.44
N CYS A 225 -1.65 -8.51 13.52
CA CYS A 225 -1.13 -8.16 12.19
C CYS A 225 -1.08 -6.64 11.95
N PRO A 226 0.05 -5.97 12.22
CA PRO A 226 0.20 -4.53 12.00
C PRO A 226 -0.05 -4.12 10.54
N SER A 227 0.35 -4.94 9.58
CA SER A 227 0.16 -4.66 8.14
C SER A 227 -1.32 -4.58 7.78
N PHE A 228 -2.12 -5.54 8.29
CA PHE A 228 -3.56 -5.52 8.13
C PHE A 228 -4.20 -4.31 8.79
N ARG A 229 -3.83 -4.03 10.05
CA ARG A 229 -4.30 -2.85 10.78
C ARG A 229 -4.03 -1.55 10.03
N CYS A 230 -2.84 -1.39 9.44
CA CYS A 230 -2.49 -0.21 8.64
C CYS A 230 -3.45 -0.02 7.46
N VAL A 231 -3.80 -1.10 6.74
CA VAL A 231 -4.73 -1.02 5.61
C VAL A 231 -6.15 -0.66 6.07
N VAL A 232 -6.63 -1.21 7.19
CA VAL A 232 -7.94 -0.83 7.76
C VAL A 232 -7.96 0.65 8.14
N LEU A 233 -6.90 1.16 8.79
CA LEU A 233 -6.77 2.58 9.09
C LEU A 233 -6.74 3.45 7.82
N ALA A 234 -6.09 2.96 6.76
CA ALA A 234 -6.09 3.65 5.48
C ALA A 234 -7.50 3.80 4.90
N PHE A 235 -8.35 2.77 4.99
CA PHE A 235 -9.76 2.89 4.62
C PHE A 235 -10.52 3.89 5.49
N ILE A 236 -10.25 3.92 6.80
CA ILE A 236 -10.87 4.90 7.70
C ILE A 236 -10.43 6.33 7.38
N LEU A 237 -9.15 6.52 7.03
CA LEU A 237 -8.63 7.82 6.62
C LEU A 237 -9.27 8.29 5.30
N VAL A 238 -9.39 7.40 4.31
CA VAL A 238 -10.07 7.71 3.04
C VAL A 238 -11.56 7.99 3.25
N TRP A 239 -12.23 7.20 4.11
CA TRP A 239 -13.62 7.43 4.47
C TRP A 239 -13.81 8.78 5.16
N TYR A 240 -12.93 9.11 6.11
CA TYR A 240 -12.90 10.41 6.76
C TYR A 240 -12.76 11.54 5.74
N ASP A 241 -11.70 11.51 4.93
CA ASP A 241 -11.37 12.58 3.99
C ASP A 241 -12.48 12.82 2.95
N ARG A 242 -13.12 11.75 2.47
CA ARG A 242 -14.10 11.83 1.37
C ARG A 242 -15.54 12.06 1.80
N SER A 243 -15.89 11.57 2.98
CA SER A 243 -17.30 11.44 3.39
C SER A 243 -17.63 12.13 4.71
N VAL A 244 -16.66 12.32 5.61
CA VAL A 244 -16.89 12.89 6.95
C VAL A 244 -16.37 14.31 7.05
N ARG A 245 -15.15 14.55 6.54
CA ARG A 245 -14.44 15.83 6.61
C ARG A 245 -15.32 16.95 6.03
N GLY A 246 -15.44 18.04 6.79
CA GLY A 246 -16.12 19.25 6.33
C GLY A 246 -15.38 19.92 5.19
N ASP A 247 -16.11 20.64 4.33
CA ASP A 247 -15.50 21.41 3.25
C ASP A 247 -14.51 22.42 3.83
N GLY A 248 -13.25 22.38 3.38
CA GLY A 248 -12.19 23.29 3.84
C GLY A 248 -11.44 22.87 5.12
N ALA A 249 -11.85 21.80 5.80
CA ALA A 249 -11.12 21.29 6.97
C ALA A 249 -9.72 20.77 6.60
N LYS A 250 -8.76 20.98 7.49
CA LYS A 250 -7.36 20.50 7.41
C LYS A 250 -7.04 19.55 8.58
N PRO A 251 -6.07 18.63 8.43
CA PRO A 251 -5.30 18.32 7.21
C PRO A 251 -6.15 17.64 6.12
N ARG A 252 -5.63 17.65 4.89
CA ARG A 252 -6.21 16.94 3.74
C ARG A 252 -5.39 15.67 3.49
N PHE A 253 -6.08 14.58 3.19
CA PHE A 253 -5.47 13.27 2.94
C PHE A 253 -5.79 12.78 1.52
N GLU A 254 -5.71 13.69 0.55
CA GLU A 254 -6.18 13.53 -0.83
C GLU A 254 -5.20 12.71 -1.71
N ALA A 255 -4.55 11.69 -1.15
CA ALA A 255 -3.68 10.81 -1.93
C ALA A 255 -4.52 9.90 -2.85
N GLY A 256 -3.89 9.34 -3.89
CA GLY A 256 -4.54 8.36 -4.75
C GLY A 256 -5.02 7.14 -3.96
N ASN A 257 -6.02 6.44 -4.50
CA ASN A 257 -6.64 5.31 -3.81
C ASN A 257 -5.66 4.17 -3.56
N ILE A 258 -4.87 3.86 -4.60
CA ILE A 258 -3.86 2.81 -4.58
C ILE A 258 -2.72 3.19 -3.62
N ASP A 259 -2.45 4.48 -3.48
CA ASP A 259 -1.39 5.03 -2.63
C ASP A 259 -1.65 4.77 -1.15
N HIS A 260 -2.92 4.73 -0.73
CA HIS A 260 -3.32 4.37 0.63
C HIS A 260 -3.11 2.89 0.94
N TYR A 261 -3.19 1.99 -0.06
CA TYR A 261 -2.89 0.57 0.14
C TYR A 261 -1.41 0.31 0.40
N MET A 262 -0.52 1.24 0.05
CA MET A 262 0.90 1.16 0.40
C MET A 262 1.13 1.17 1.93
N SER A 263 0.11 1.52 2.72
CA SER A 263 0.14 1.38 4.19
C SER A 263 0.44 -0.06 4.65
N ALA A 264 0.13 -1.08 3.84
CA ALA A 264 0.49 -2.47 4.12
C ALA A 264 2.00 -2.67 4.33
N TYR A 265 2.83 -1.85 3.68
CA TYR A 265 4.30 -1.98 3.73
C TYR A 265 4.93 -1.32 4.96
N LEU A 266 4.24 -0.38 5.62
CA LEU A 266 4.83 0.44 6.68
C LEU A 266 5.50 -0.39 7.78
N PRO A 267 4.87 -1.46 8.34
CA PRO A 267 5.47 -2.22 9.44
C PRO A 267 6.81 -2.88 9.13
N TYR A 268 7.13 -3.12 7.85
CA TYR A 268 8.34 -3.83 7.45
C TYR A 268 9.55 -2.91 7.29
N PHE A 269 9.35 -1.60 7.15
CA PHE A 269 10.41 -0.69 6.74
C PHE A 269 10.57 0.47 7.71
N PRO A 270 11.81 0.82 8.06
CA PRO A 270 12.07 2.02 8.85
C PRO A 270 11.90 3.30 8.03
N GLN A 271 12.02 3.24 6.70
CA GLN A 271 11.87 4.40 5.80
C GLN A 271 11.04 4.05 4.57
N PHE A 272 10.03 4.88 4.30
CA PHE A 272 9.20 4.86 3.10
C PHE A 272 9.33 6.21 2.40
N ILE A 273 9.76 6.20 1.14
CA ILE A 273 10.02 7.43 0.38
C ILE A 273 8.95 7.60 -0.71
N THR A 274 8.40 8.80 -0.81
CA THR A 274 7.44 9.20 -1.85
C THR A 274 7.73 10.61 -2.36
N ASP A 275 7.26 10.94 -3.56
CA ASP A 275 7.26 12.30 -4.11
C ASP A 275 5.85 12.94 -4.04
N ASP A 276 4.86 12.27 -3.44
CA ASP A 276 3.51 12.80 -3.24
C ASP A 276 3.30 13.29 -1.78
N PRO A 277 3.16 14.61 -1.54
CA PRO A 277 2.88 15.17 -0.21
C PRO A 277 1.60 14.67 0.44
N ASN A 278 0.56 14.36 -0.36
CA ASN A 278 -0.68 13.83 0.17
C ASN A 278 -0.49 12.39 0.64
N GLN A 279 0.20 11.55 -0.15
CA GLN A 279 0.55 10.20 0.27
C GLN A 279 1.44 10.21 1.52
N GLN A 280 2.44 11.10 1.55
CA GLN A 280 3.33 11.26 2.69
C GLN A 280 2.52 11.58 3.95
N SER A 281 1.63 12.57 3.89
CA SER A 281 0.78 12.96 5.01
C SER A 281 -0.12 11.81 5.47
N SER A 282 -0.77 11.11 4.54
CA SER A 282 -1.66 9.99 4.84
C SER A 282 -0.94 8.82 5.49
N LEU A 283 0.18 8.36 4.90
CA LEU A 283 0.93 7.23 5.41
C LEU A 283 1.64 7.56 6.74
N GLN A 284 2.08 8.81 6.93
CA GLN A 284 2.66 9.25 8.20
C GLN A 284 1.62 9.26 9.33
N GLU A 285 0.39 9.71 9.05
CA GLU A 285 -0.72 9.64 10.01
C GLU A 285 -1.00 8.18 10.39
N ILE A 286 -1.08 7.28 9.41
CA ILE A 286 -1.31 5.84 9.65
C ILE A 286 -0.17 5.22 10.47
N ALA A 287 1.09 5.51 10.12
CA ALA A 287 2.25 5.02 10.88
C ALA A 287 2.21 5.48 12.35
N THR A 288 1.86 6.75 12.56
CA THR A 288 1.75 7.35 13.90
C THR A 288 0.64 6.68 14.71
N VAL A 289 -0.56 6.53 14.14
CA VAL A 289 -1.71 5.88 14.81
C VAL A 289 -1.45 4.40 15.09
N CYS A 290 -0.70 3.71 14.22
CA CYS A 290 -0.28 2.32 14.45
C CYS A 290 0.86 2.19 15.46
N GLY A 291 1.50 3.29 15.88
CA GLY A 291 2.67 3.24 16.75
C GLY A 291 3.91 2.64 16.08
N LEU A 292 4.05 2.82 14.76
CA LEU A 292 5.20 2.34 14.00
C LEU A 292 6.38 3.31 14.10
N ASN A 293 7.60 2.78 14.08
CA ASN A 293 8.83 3.58 13.98
C ASN A 293 9.18 3.98 12.54
N THR A 294 8.29 3.70 11.58
CA THR A 294 8.46 3.99 10.16
C THR A 294 8.41 5.48 9.91
N GLN A 295 9.42 6.01 9.22
CA GLN A 295 9.44 7.38 8.74
C GLN A 295 8.95 7.41 7.29
N VAL A 296 7.87 8.15 7.04
CA VAL A 296 7.40 8.42 5.68
C VAL A 296 7.90 9.80 5.26
N ARG A 297 8.76 9.84 4.24
CA ARG A 297 9.49 11.05 3.86
C ARG A 297 9.22 11.43 2.42
N LEU A 298 9.19 12.74 2.15
CA LEU A 298 9.28 13.24 0.79
C LEU A 298 10.66 12.95 0.21
N TYR A 299 10.72 12.80 -1.11
CA TYR A 299 11.96 12.56 -1.83
C TYR A 299 12.98 13.67 -1.56
N ASP A 300 12.59 14.94 -1.64
CA ASP A 300 13.49 16.08 -1.44
C ASP A 300 14.04 16.12 0.01
N ASP A 301 13.25 15.71 1.01
CA ASP A 301 13.72 15.59 2.41
C ASP A 301 14.75 14.47 2.54
N PHE A 302 14.47 13.33 1.90
CA PHE A 302 15.40 12.20 1.84
C PHE A 302 16.73 12.61 1.18
N TYR A 303 16.65 13.23 0.00
CA TYR A 303 17.78 13.73 -0.76
C TYR A 303 18.64 14.68 0.09
N THR A 304 18.02 15.68 0.72
CA THR A 304 18.74 16.66 1.54
C THR A 304 19.45 15.99 2.71
N GLY A 305 18.77 15.08 3.43
CA GLY A 305 19.40 14.33 4.52
C GLY A 305 20.55 13.44 4.06
N PHE A 306 20.43 12.85 2.87
CA PHE A 306 21.46 12.02 2.27
C PHE A 306 22.71 12.82 1.89
N MET A 307 22.54 14.01 1.30
CA MET A 307 23.65 14.88 0.89
C MET A 307 24.39 15.51 2.07
N VAL A 308 23.73 15.78 3.20
CA VAL A 308 24.39 16.28 4.42
C VAL A 308 25.27 15.20 5.04
N MET A 309 24.85 13.94 5.01
CA MET A 309 25.65 12.81 5.49
C MET A 309 26.91 12.59 4.64
N GLY A 310 26.84 12.84 3.33
CA GLY A 310 27.98 12.72 2.42
C GLY A 310 29.05 13.81 2.53
N LYS A 311 28.75 14.95 3.15
CA LYS A 311 29.71 16.06 3.38
C LYS A 311 30.46 15.98 4.71
N SER A 312 30.07 15.04 5.57
CA SER A 312 30.59 14.90 6.94
C SER A 312 31.59 13.73 7.08
N ALA A 313 32.03 13.16 5.96
CA ALA A 313 32.96 12.04 5.87
C ALA A 313 34.25 12.43 5.17
#